data_AF-A0A2S6QYS8-F1
#
_entry.id   AF-A0A2S6QYS8-F1
#
_cell.length_a   1.000
_cell.length_b   1.000
_cell.length_c   1.000
_cell.angle_alpha   90.00
_cell.angle_beta   90.00
_cell.angle_gamma   90.00
#
_symmetry.space_group_name_H-M   'P 1'
#
loop_
_entity.id
_entity.type
_entity.pdbx_description
1 polymer ?
#
loop_
_entity_poly.entity_id
_entity_poly.type
_entity_poly.pdbx_seq_one_letter_code
_entity_poly.pdbx_strand_id
1 'polypeptide(L)'
;MSVPHISDDQSRERRALGAPALDDVRDALEAGVQAYRKGDLEHAKSQAETALHDMPNQPDALHLMALIAHQSGDHDIAVRQLERALAVTPDNVSFQNNLAMMYQAAGR
;
A
#
# COMPACT_ATOMS: atom_id res chain seq x y z
N MET A 1 15.20 7.94 34.14
CA MET A 1 14.01 7.17 33.72
C MET A 1 12.88 8.14 33.46
N SER A 2 12.04 7.83 32.47
CA SER A 2 10.95 8.64 31.91
C SER A 2 11.36 9.55 30.75
N VAL A 3 11.36 8.96 29.56
CA VAL A 3 11.27 9.67 28.28
C VAL A 3 9.80 10.03 28.09
N PRO A 4 9.43 11.30 27.83
CA PRO A 4 8.03 11.66 27.63
C PRO A 4 7.53 11.14 26.28
N HIS A 5 6.36 10.51 26.34
CA HIS A 5 5.54 10.07 25.23
C HIS A 5 5.01 11.30 24.50
N ILE A 6 5.65 11.66 23.37
CA ILE A 6 5.15 12.68 22.44
C ILE A 6 4.07 11.99 21.60
N SER A 7 2.83 12.12 22.06
CA SER A 7 1.61 11.72 21.34
C SER A 7 1.49 12.48 20.03
N ASP A 8 1.34 11.74 18.93
CA ASP A 8 0.41 11.91 17.79
C ASP A 8 -0.07 13.31 17.31
N ASP A 9 0.65 14.40 17.56
CA ASP A 9 0.22 15.76 17.15
C ASP A 9 1.04 16.35 15.99
N GLN A 10 2.21 15.78 15.66
CA GLN A 10 3.06 16.31 14.59
C GLN A 10 2.62 15.91 13.16
N SER A 11 1.67 14.98 13.05
CA SER A 11 1.19 14.47 11.75
C SER A 11 0.29 15.45 11.00
N ARG A 12 -0.28 16.46 11.70
CA ARG A 12 -1.23 17.42 11.10
C ARG A 12 -0.59 18.73 10.63
N GLU A 13 0.55 19.13 11.20
CA GLU A 13 1.20 20.42 10.89
C GLU A 13 2.15 20.40 9.68
N ARG A 14 2.55 19.22 9.19
CA ARG A 14 3.49 19.11 8.05
C ARG A 14 2.84 19.34 6.68
N ARG A 15 1.57 19.75 6.61
CA ARG A 15 0.77 19.80 5.37
C ARG A 15 0.99 21.06 4.51
N ALA A 16 1.76 22.03 4.97
CA ALA A 16 2.05 23.27 4.25
C ALA A 16 3.52 23.30 3.84
N LEU A 17 3.84 22.86 2.61
CA LEU A 17 5.02 23.23 1.77
C LEU A 17 5.31 22.16 0.70
N GLY A 18 4.40 21.89 -0.25
CA GLY A 18 4.66 21.37 -1.61
C GLY A 18 5.33 19.99 -1.85
N ALA A 19 6.17 19.47 -0.94
CA ALA A 19 6.87 18.19 -0.99
C ALA A 19 6.54 17.15 0.13
N PRO A 20 5.79 17.44 1.22
CA PRO A 20 5.65 16.50 2.35
C PRO A 20 4.79 15.27 2.02
N ALA A 21 3.76 15.41 1.18
CA ALA A 21 2.87 14.30 0.86
C ALA A 21 3.57 13.14 0.15
N LEU A 22 4.62 13.40 -0.64
CA LEU A 22 5.38 12.33 -1.32
C LEU A 22 6.28 11.57 -0.34
N ASP A 23 6.91 12.28 0.60
CA ASP A 23 7.71 11.66 1.66
C ASP A 23 6.79 10.86 2.61
N ASP A 24 5.63 11.41 2.98
CA ASP A 24 4.65 10.71 3.84
C ASP A 24 4.10 9.44 3.16
N VAL A 25 3.83 9.50 1.84
CA VAL A 25 3.43 8.33 1.05
C VAL A 25 4.54 7.29 0.96
N ARG A 26 5.80 7.71 0.77
CA ARG A 26 6.95 6.79 0.74
C ARG A 26 7.15 6.11 2.08
N ASP A 27 7.06 6.86 3.17
CA ASP A 27 7.26 6.36 4.52
C ASP A 27 6.14 5.37 4.90
N ALA A 28 4.89 5.68 4.52
CA ALA A 28 3.76 4.78 4.66
C ALA A 28 3.96 3.49 3.84
N LEU A 29 4.41 3.59 2.58
CA LEU A 29 4.74 2.41 1.77
C LEU A 29 5.81 1.54 2.42
N GLU A 30 6.90 2.13 2.88
CA GLU A 30 7.99 1.39 3.50
C GLU A 30 7.50 0.66 4.75
N ALA A 31 6.77 1.35 5.62
CA ALA A 31 6.16 0.76 6.81
C ALA A 31 5.19 -0.37 6.45
N GLY A 32 4.35 -0.17 5.43
CA GLY A 32 3.39 -1.16 4.95
C GLY A 32 4.04 -2.42 4.40
N VAL A 33 5.10 -2.27 3.60
CA VAL A 33 5.89 -3.40 3.07
C VAL A 33 6.57 -4.16 4.21
N GLN A 34 7.14 -3.47 5.20
CA GLN A 34 7.75 -4.11 6.35
C GLN A 34 6.74 -4.88 7.20
N ALA A 35 5.54 -4.33 7.40
CA ALA A 35 4.44 -5.00 8.10
C ALA A 35 3.97 -6.26 7.34
N TYR A 36 3.78 -6.16 6.01
CA TYR A 36 3.41 -7.30 5.17
C TYR A 36 4.43 -8.43 5.26
N ARG A 37 5.74 -8.10 5.19
CA ARG A 37 6.82 -9.08 5.32
C ARG A 37 6.86 -9.78 6.68
N LYS A 38 6.34 -9.14 7.73
CA LYS A 38 6.20 -9.71 9.07
C LYS A 38 4.91 -10.52 9.25
N GLY A 39 4.04 -10.55 8.25
CA GLY A 39 2.71 -11.17 8.32
C GLY A 39 1.67 -10.31 9.05
N ASP A 40 2.00 -9.06 9.38
CA ASP A 40 1.06 -8.12 10.00
C ASP A 40 0.22 -7.43 8.92
N LEU A 41 -0.79 -8.17 8.44
CA LEU A 41 -1.63 -7.74 7.32
C LEU A 41 -2.49 -6.52 7.66
N GLU A 42 -2.94 -6.40 8.91
CA GLU A 42 -3.76 -5.28 9.37
C GLU A 42 -2.96 -3.98 9.34
N HIS A 43 -1.74 -4.00 9.88
CA HIS A 43 -0.88 -2.83 9.84
C HIS A 43 -0.44 -2.51 8.40
N ALA A 44 -0.09 -3.52 7.60
CA ALA A 44 0.26 -3.32 6.20
C ALA A 44 -0.86 -2.62 5.42
N LYS A 45 -2.10 -3.04 5.65
CA LYS A 45 -3.29 -2.46 5.03
C LYS A 45 -3.50 -1.02 5.46
N SER A 46 -3.41 -0.72 6.76
CA SER A 46 -3.56 0.65 7.27
C SER A 46 -2.54 1.62 6.65
N GLN A 47 -1.29 1.18 6.47
CA GLN A 47 -0.26 1.99 5.84
C GLN A 47 -0.50 2.18 4.34
N ALA A 48 -0.91 1.12 3.63
CA ALA A 48 -1.29 1.22 2.22
C ALA A 48 -2.50 2.14 2.00
N GLU A 49 -3.51 2.09 2.89
CA GLU A 49 -4.67 3.00 2.87
C GLU A 49 -4.26 4.45 3.12
N THR A 50 -3.30 4.70 4.01
CA THR A 50 -2.74 6.04 4.23
C THR A 50 -2.07 6.57 2.96
N ALA A 51 -1.24 5.75 2.30
CA ALA A 51 -0.63 6.12 1.03
C ALA A 51 -1.68 6.40 -0.07
N LEU A 52 -2.76 5.61 -0.13
CA LEU A 52 -3.85 5.80 -1.09
C LEU A 52 -4.76 6.98 -0.76
N HIS A 53 -4.87 7.38 0.50
CA HIS A 53 -5.62 8.58 0.87
C HIS A 53 -4.98 9.83 0.25
N ASP A 54 -3.65 9.93 0.32
CA ASP A 54 -2.92 11.08 -0.22
C ASP A 54 -2.66 10.94 -1.71
N MET A 55 -2.46 9.72 -2.21
CA MET A 55 -2.30 9.42 -3.63
C MET A 55 -3.18 8.23 -4.06
N PRO A 56 -4.44 8.46 -4.47
CA PRO A 56 -5.42 7.40 -4.76
C PRO A 56 -5.05 6.39 -5.84
N ASN A 57 -4.12 6.76 -6.72
CA ASN A 57 -3.65 5.95 -7.84
C ASN A 57 -2.16 5.62 -7.71
N GLN A 58 -1.63 5.62 -6.49
CA GLN A 58 -0.22 5.31 -6.27
C GLN A 58 0.03 3.80 -6.52
N PRO A 59 0.86 3.44 -7.51
CA PRO A 59 0.93 2.08 -8.04
C PRO A 59 1.44 1.05 -7.04
N ASP A 60 2.44 1.38 -6.23
CA ASP A 60 3.02 0.48 -5.23
C ASP A 60 2.07 0.25 -4.05
N ALA A 61 1.25 1.25 -3.68
CA ALA A 61 0.25 1.09 -2.62
C ALA A 61 -0.93 0.24 -3.10
N LEU A 62 -1.36 0.42 -4.35
CA LEU A 62 -2.33 -0.46 -4.99
C LEU A 62 -1.80 -1.89 -5.10
N HIS A 63 -0.53 -2.06 -5.45
CA HIS A 63 0.13 -3.36 -5.49
C HIS A 63 0.20 -4.01 -4.10
N LEU A 64 0.59 -3.27 -3.06
CA LEU A 64 0.61 -3.77 -1.69
C LEU A 64 -0.79 -4.20 -1.22
N MET A 65 -1.83 -3.42 -1.50
CA MET A 65 -3.23 -3.80 -1.22
C MET A 65 -3.63 -5.07 -1.96
N ALA A 66 -3.18 -5.25 -3.20
CA ALA A 66 -3.43 -6.47 -3.96
C ALA A 66 -2.78 -7.69 -3.30
N LEU A 67 -1.52 -7.57 -2.88
CA LEU A 67 -0.80 -8.64 -2.19
C LEU A 67 -1.49 -9.04 -0.88
N ILE A 68 -1.89 -8.05 -0.08
CA ILE A 68 -2.63 -8.26 1.17
C ILE A 68 -3.96 -8.99 0.90
N ALA A 69 -4.75 -8.49 -0.05
CA ALA A 69 -6.03 -9.12 -0.42
C ALA A 69 -5.84 -10.56 -0.93
N HIS A 70 -4.81 -10.80 -1.73
CA HIS A 70 -4.50 -12.15 -2.21
C HIS A 70 -4.15 -13.10 -1.06
N GLN A 71 -3.34 -12.64 -0.10
CA GLN A 71 -2.98 -13.43 1.08
C GLN A 71 -4.18 -13.70 2.01
N SER A 72 -5.14 -12.77 2.06
CA SER A 72 -6.40 -12.95 2.80
C SER A 72 -7.43 -13.83 2.09
N GLY A 73 -7.16 -14.29 0.85
CA GLY A 73 -8.10 -15.09 0.05
C GLY A 73 -9.10 -14.26 -0.76
N ASP A 74 -9.05 -12.94 -0.67
CA ASP A 74 -9.92 -12.00 -1.40
C ASP A 74 -9.41 -11.77 -2.83
N HIS A 75 -9.30 -12.85 -3.61
CA HIS A 75 -8.66 -12.83 -4.94
C HIS A 75 -9.31 -11.84 -5.92
N ASP A 76 -10.63 -11.65 -5.84
CA ASP A 76 -11.33 -10.65 -6.65
C ASP A 76 -10.93 -9.21 -6.31
N ILE A 77 -10.67 -8.91 -5.04
CA ILE A 77 -10.17 -7.59 -4.62
C ILE A 77 -8.73 -7.44 -5.10
N ALA A 78 -7.92 -8.49 -4.95
CA ALA A 78 -6.52 -8.50 -5.36
C ALA A 78 -6.35 -8.15 -6.85
N VAL A 79 -7.09 -8.84 -7.72
CA VAL A 79 -7.12 -8.58 -9.17
C VAL A 79 -7.48 -7.12 -9.46
N ARG A 80 -8.57 -6.61 -8.88
CA ARG A 80 -9.02 -5.23 -9.13
C ARG A 80 -7.99 -4.18 -8.72
N GLN A 81 -7.32 -4.35 -7.57
CA GLN A 81 -6.31 -3.38 -7.14
C GLN A 81 -5.08 -3.41 -8.07
N LEU A 82 -4.69 -4.60 -8.54
CA LEU A 82 -3.53 -4.73 -9.40
C LEU A 82 -3.81 -4.27 -10.84
N GLU A 83 -5.03 -4.45 -11.34
CA GLU A 83 -5.51 -3.84 -12.59
C GLU A 83 -5.43 -2.30 -12.51
N ARG A 84 -5.81 -1.71 -11.37
CA ARG A 84 -5.67 -0.26 -11.15
C ARG A 84 -4.19 0.17 -11.13
N ALA A 85 -3.30 -0.61 -10.53
CA ALA A 85 -1.86 -0.32 -10.54
C ALA A 85 -1.30 -0.35 -11.97
N LEU A 86 -1.71 -1.34 -12.78
CA LEU A 86 -1.32 -1.47 -14.19
C LEU A 86 -1.94 -0.38 -15.09
N ALA A 87 -3.12 0.16 -14.74
CA ALA A 87 -3.67 1.30 -15.46
C ALA A 87 -2.79 2.55 -15.34
N VAL A 88 -1.99 2.65 -14.27
CA VAL A 88 -1.04 3.75 -14.04
C VAL A 88 0.34 3.41 -14.61
N THR A 89 0.81 2.18 -14.39
CA THR A 89 2.13 1.71 -14.84
C THR A 89 1.98 0.42 -15.66
N PRO A 90 1.56 0.51 -16.93
CA PRO A 90 1.20 -0.66 -17.74
C PRO A 90 2.38 -1.58 -18.07
N ASP A 91 3.59 -1.01 -18.12
CA ASP A 91 4.82 -1.74 -18.45
C ASP A 91 5.49 -2.40 -17.24
N ASN A 92 4.86 -2.36 -16.06
CA ASN A 92 5.42 -2.98 -14.86
C ASN A 92 5.27 -4.50 -14.90
N VAL A 93 6.34 -5.18 -15.31
CA VAL A 93 6.41 -6.65 -15.41
C VAL A 93 6.09 -7.35 -14.08
N SER A 94 6.48 -6.77 -12.94
CA SER A 94 6.18 -7.35 -11.63
C SER A 94 4.67 -7.35 -11.35
N PHE A 95 3.96 -6.29 -11.76
CA PHE A 95 2.51 -6.23 -11.61
C PHE A 95 1.80 -7.20 -12.56
N GLN A 96 2.27 -7.33 -13.80
CA GLN A 96 1.73 -8.30 -14.75
C GLN A 96 1.88 -9.74 -14.23
N ASN A 97 3.06 -10.09 -13.70
CA ASN A 97 3.31 -11.40 -13.11
C ASN A 97 2.41 -11.69 -11.91
N ASN A 98 2.26 -10.71 -11.01
CA ASN A 98 1.38 -10.85 -9.85
C ASN A 98 -0.09 -10.96 -10.26
N LEU A 99 -0.51 -10.27 -11.32
CA LEU A 99 -1.89 -10.32 -11.81
C LEU A 99 -2.20 -11.69 -12.39
N ALA A 100 -1.28 -12.27 -13.16
CA ALA A 100 -1.41 -13.64 -13.65
C ALA A 100 -1.57 -14.64 -12.48
N MET A 101 -0.74 -14.53 -11.44
CA MET A 101 -0.86 -15.38 -10.25
C MET A 101 -2.21 -15.20 -9.54
N MET A 102 -2.71 -13.96 -9.45
CA MET A 102 -3.99 -13.65 -8.82
C MET A 102 -5.19 -14.18 -9.61
N TYR A 103 -5.15 -14.14 -10.95
CA TYR A 103 -6.18 -14.77 -11.78
C TYR A 103 -6.21 -16.29 -11.61
N GLN A 104 -5.03 -16.93 -11.57
CA GLN A 104 -4.94 -18.37 -11.31
C GLN A 104 -5.56 -18.74 -9.95
N ALA A 105 -5.29 -17.96 -8.91
CA ALA A 105 -5.90 -18.16 -7.59
C ALA A 105 -7.41 -17.89 -7.57
N ALA A 106 -7.89 -16.96 -8.39
CA ALA A 106 -9.32 -16.72 -8.61
C ALA A 106 -10.01 -17.79 -9.47
N GLY A 107 -9.26 -18.76 -10.01
CA GLY A 107 -9.78 -19.82 -10.89
C GLY A 107 -10.19 -19.31 -12.28
N ARG A 108 -9.54 -18.25 -12.76
CA ARG A 108 -9.79 -17.61 -14.06
C ARG A 108 -8.64 -17.84 -15.04
#